data_AF-A0A931SU53-F1
#
_entry.id   AF-A0A931SU53-F1
#
_cell.length_a   1.000
_cell.length_b   1.000
_cell.length_c   1.000
_cell.angle_alpha   90.00
_cell.angle_beta   90.00
_cell.angle_gamma   90.00
#
_symmetry.space_group_name_H-M   'P 1'
#
loop_
_entity.id
_entity.type
_entity.pdbx_description
1 polymer ?
#
loop_
_entity_poly.entity_id
_entity_poly.type
_entity_poly.pdbx_seq_one_letter_code
_entity_poly.pdbx_strand_id
1 'polypeptide(L)'
;MRLKVMAPQMLQALNDSSIRAGGKHTLTADQMGPTPEGRYWISTHLLREKAGRQEVCACVVLNLRTSLAAWLDIPLEEFNAIPLQEVDLIEWETVVCVGDIPPLPH
;
A
#
# COMPACT_ATOMS: atom_id res chain seq x y z
N MET A 1 -4.75 -7.88 16.24
CA MET A 1 -3.92 -6.68 15.97
C MET A 1 -4.58 -5.87 14.86
N ARG A 2 -4.12 -4.67 14.50
CA ARG A 2 -4.78 -3.85 13.46
C ARG A 2 -3.85 -3.45 12.33
N LEU A 3 -4.36 -3.51 11.10
CA LEU A 3 -3.67 -3.10 9.88
C LEU A 3 -4.60 -2.27 9.00
N LYS A 4 -4.01 -1.43 8.15
CA LYS A 4 -4.74 -0.82 7.03
C LYS A 4 -4.94 -1.88 5.95
N VAL A 5 -6.20 -2.21 5.68
CA VAL A 5 -6.59 -3.28 4.76
C VAL A 5 -7.51 -2.69 3.70
N MET A 6 -7.29 -3.05 2.44
CA MET A 6 -8.04 -2.50 1.32
C MET A 6 -8.52 -3.60 0.36
N ALA A 7 -9.69 -3.36 -0.24
CA ALA A 7 -10.23 -4.20 -1.30
C ALA A 7 -9.58 -3.87 -2.66
N PRO A 8 -9.67 -4.75 -3.67
CA PRO A 8 -9.08 -4.53 -4.99
C PRO A 8 -9.53 -3.23 -5.67
N GLN A 9 -10.79 -2.84 -5.52
CA GLN A 9 -11.30 -1.61 -6.14
C GLN A 9 -10.66 -0.36 -5.51
N MET A 10 -10.40 -0.40 -4.20
CA MET A 10 -9.74 0.69 -3.50
C MET A 10 -8.27 0.76 -3.91
N LEU A 11 -7.56 -0.37 -4.00
CA LEU A 11 -6.18 -0.39 -4.47
C LEU A 11 -6.06 0.22 -5.88
N GLN A 12 -6.96 -0.16 -6.79
CA GLN A 12 -6.99 0.40 -8.14
C GLN A 12 -7.23 1.92 -8.11
N ALA A 13 -8.21 2.38 -7.33
CA ALA A 13 -8.52 3.80 -7.22
C ALA A 13 -7.34 4.62 -6.67
N LEU A 14 -6.64 4.10 -5.65
CA LEU A 14 -5.43 4.71 -5.09
C LEU A 14 -4.29 4.76 -6.12
N ASN A 15 -4.10 3.68 -6.89
CA ASN A 15 -3.10 3.63 -7.95
C ASN A 15 -3.39 4.65 -9.07
N ASP A 16 -4.63 4.72 -9.52
CA ASP A 16 -5.06 5.71 -10.51
C ASP A 16 -4.89 7.14 -9.99
N SER A 17 -5.18 7.38 -8.71
CA SER A 17 -4.96 8.68 -8.07
C SER A 17 -3.48 9.04 -8.03
N SER A 18 -2.63 8.08 -7.64
CA SER A 18 -1.18 8.22 -7.66
C SER A 18 -0.66 8.62 -9.04
N ILE A 19 -1.07 7.90 -10.09
CA ILE A 19 -0.69 8.19 -11.49
C ILE A 19 -1.13 9.61 -11.89
N ARG A 20 -2.37 10.00 -11.60
CA ARG A 20 -2.88 11.35 -11.90
C ARG A 20 -2.12 12.45 -11.15
N ALA A 21 -1.65 12.17 -9.93
CA ALA A 21 -0.83 13.07 -9.14
C ALA A 21 0.65 13.09 -9.57
N GLY A 22 1.04 12.31 -10.58
CA GLY A 22 2.43 12.16 -11.01
C GLY A 22 3.29 11.42 -9.97
N GLY A 23 2.70 10.47 -9.26
CA GLY A 23 3.37 9.56 -8.34
C GLY A 23 4.54 8.85 -9.01
N LYS A 24 5.65 8.71 -8.29
CA LYS A 24 6.84 8.00 -8.77
C LYS A 24 6.67 6.50 -8.58
N HIS A 25 6.04 6.09 -7.49
CA HIS A 25 5.74 4.69 -7.20
C HIS A 25 4.28 4.41 -7.48
N THR A 26 4.04 3.56 -8.47
CA THR A 26 2.74 3.12 -8.95
C THR A 26 2.79 1.62 -9.20
N LEU A 27 1.64 0.99 -9.28
CA LEU A 27 1.50 -0.44 -9.48
C LEU A 27 1.18 -0.76 -10.94
N THR A 28 1.78 -1.82 -11.46
CA THR A 28 1.43 -2.38 -12.77
C THR A 28 0.18 -3.25 -12.68
N ALA A 29 -0.48 -3.50 -13.82
CA ALA A 29 -1.63 -4.40 -13.88
C ALA A 29 -1.27 -5.82 -13.42
N ASP A 30 -0.07 -6.30 -13.72
CA ASP A 30 0.43 -7.61 -13.28
C ASP A 30 0.60 -7.68 -11.76
N GLN A 31 1.06 -6.59 -11.13
CA GLN A 31 1.20 -6.48 -9.69
C GLN A 31 -0.16 -6.44 -8.97
N MET A 32 -1.17 -5.82 -9.58
CA MET A 32 -2.54 -5.75 -9.06
C MET A 32 -3.40 -6.96 -9.46
N GLY A 33 -2.77 -8.05 -9.91
CA GLY A 33 -3.45 -9.30 -10.21
C GLY A 33 -4.27 -9.83 -9.03
N PRO A 34 -5.21 -10.75 -9.28
CA PRO A 34 -6.06 -11.31 -8.24
C PRO A 34 -5.22 -12.02 -7.16
N THR A 35 -5.48 -11.68 -5.90
CA THR A 35 -4.85 -12.34 -4.74
C THR A 35 -5.78 -13.43 -4.20
N PRO A 36 -5.25 -14.55 -3.68
CA PRO A 36 -6.06 -15.59 -3.03
C PRO A 36 -6.91 -15.06 -1.88
N GLU A 37 -6.44 -14.03 -1.18
CA GLU A 37 -7.07 -13.46 0.00
C GLU A 37 -8.14 -12.41 -0.34
N GLY A 38 -8.19 -11.95 -1.60
CA GLY A 38 -9.16 -10.94 -2.07
C GLY A 38 -9.02 -9.57 -1.40
N ARG A 39 -7.88 -9.31 -0.73
CA ARG A 39 -7.57 -8.07 -0.02
C ARG A 39 -6.07 -7.81 -0.03
N TYR A 40 -5.72 -6.56 0.30
CA TYR A 40 -4.36 -6.04 0.33
C TYR A 40 -4.11 -5.30 1.63
N TRP A 41 -2.84 -5.19 2.05
CA TRP A 41 -2.46 -4.60 3.33
C TRP A 41 -1.38 -3.53 3.15
N ILE A 42 -1.32 -2.59 4.09
CA ILE A 42 -0.13 -1.74 4.25
C ILE A 42 0.75 -2.34 5.34
N SER A 43 2.00 -2.67 4.99
CA SER A 43 3.00 -3.17 5.96
C SER A 43 3.70 -2.03 6.68
N THR A 44 4.13 -1.02 5.92
CA THR A 44 4.83 0.16 6.41
C THR A 44 4.55 1.37 5.53
N HIS A 45 4.86 2.57 6.02
CA HIS A 45 4.67 3.80 5.27
C HIS A 45 5.60 4.93 5.71
N LEU A 46 5.86 5.87 4.80
CA LEU A 46 6.67 7.06 5.01
C LEU A 46 5.88 8.30 4.61
N LEU A 47 5.75 9.24 5.53
CA LEU A 47 5.19 10.56 5.23
C LEU A 47 6.24 11.42 4.52
N ARG A 48 5.84 12.07 3.43
CA ARG A 48 6.68 13.01 2.67
C ARG A 48 5.88 14.21 2.21
N GLU A 49 6.58 15.28 1.88
CA GLU A 49 6.00 16.44 1.20
C GLU A 49 6.55 16.51 -0.23
N LYS A 50 5.66 16.71 -1.21
CA LYS A 50 6.03 16.88 -2.61
C LYS A 50 5.20 18.00 -3.20
N ALA A 51 5.88 19.02 -3.76
CA ALA A 51 5.24 20.19 -4.36
C ALA A 51 4.20 20.87 -3.44
N GLY A 52 4.48 20.96 -2.14
CA GLY A 52 3.59 21.56 -1.14
C GLY A 52 2.36 20.72 -0.77
N ARG A 53 2.33 19.43 -1.16
CA ARG A 53 1.30 18.47 -0.78
C ARG A 53 1.89 17.35 0.07
N GLN A 54 1.16 16.94 1.09
CA GLN A 54 1.53 15.78 1.90
C GLN A 54 1.11 14.48 1.22
N GLU A 55 2.06 13.56 1.13
CA GLU A 55 1.90 12.25 0.50
C GLU A 55 2.46 11.18 1.43
N VAL A 56 1.95 9.98 1.31
CA VAL A 56 2.42 8.80 2.00
C VAL A 56 2.96 7.83 0.97
N CYS A 57 4.25 7.51 1.04
CA CYS A 57 4.79 6.37 0.30
C CYS A 57 4.51 5.12 1.13
N ALA A 58 3.58 4.28 0.69
CA ALA A 58 3.13 3.12 1.43
C ALA A 58 3.61 1.83 0.78
N CYS A 59 4.10 0.89 1.58
CA CYS A 59 4.43 -0.45 1.13
C CYS A 59 3.15 -1.30 1.19
N VAL A 60 2.62 -1.61 0.01
CA VAL A 60 1.42 -2.42 -0.17
C VAL A 60 1.83 -3.88 -0.32
N VAL A 61 1.33 -4.75 0.54
CA VAL A 61 1.46 -6.20 0.40
C VAL A 61 0.41 -6.69 -0.58
N LEU A 62 0.89 -7.19 -1.72
CA LEU A 62 0.11 -7.65 -2.86
C LEU A 62 -0.21 -9.13 -2.79
N ASN A 63 0.64 -9.93 -2.16
CA ASN A 63 0.41 -11.35 -1.98
C ASN A 63 1.21 -11.87 -0.77
N LEU A 64 0.51 -12.39 0.25
CA LEU A 64 1.16 -12.91 1.45
C LEU A 64 1.92 -14.21 1.21
N ARG A 65 1.45 -15.06 0.29
CA ARG A 65 2.06 -16.38 0.02
C ARG A 65 3.39 -16.26 -0.70
N THR A 66 3.53 -15.27 -1.57
CA THR A 66 4.76 -15.02 -2.34
C THR A 66 5.57 -13.88 -1.77
N SER A 67 5.16 -13.30 -0.63
CA SER A 67 5.75 -12.10 -0.06
C SER A 67 5.91 -10.95 -1.07
N LEU A 68 4.95 -10.82 -2.00
CA LEU A 68 5.00 -9.76 -3.00
C LEU A 68 4.52 -8.47 -2.36
N ALA A 69 5.35 -7.45 -2.38
CA ALA A 69 5.01 -6.09 -1.98
C ALA A 69 5.50 -5.08 -3.01
N ALA A 70 4.92 -3.89 -2.99
CA ALA A 70 5.33 -2.79 -3.82
C ALA A 70 5.05 -1.45 -3.14
N TRP A 71 5.81 -0.43 -3.50
CA TRP A 71 5.59 0.93 -3.02
C TRP A 71 4.52 1.63 -3.86
N LEU A 72 3.63 2.37 -3.20
CA LEU A 72 2.62 3.20 -3.82
C LEU A 72 2.62 4.57 -3.16
N ASP A 73 2.70 5.62 -3.97
CA ASP A 73 2.56 6.99 -3.49
C ASP A 73 1.07 7.36 -3.36
N ILE A 74 0.62 7.70 -2.17
CA ILE A 74 -0.80 7.93 -1.86
C ILE A 74 -0.95 9.32 -1.24
N PRO A 75 -1.86 10.18 -1.72
CA PRO A 75 -2.18 11.44 -1.02
C PRO A 75 -2.58 11.17 0.45
N LEU A 76 -2.13 12.02 1.39
CA LEU A 76 -2.35 11.77 2.82
C LEU A 76 -3.83 11.57 3.17
N GLU A 77 -4.73 12.33 2.55
CA GLU A 77 -6.17 12.22 2.75
C GLU A 77 -6.70 10.83 2.37
N GLU A 78 -6.29 10.32 1.21
CA GLU A 78 -6.67 9.00 0.72
C GLU A 78 -6.07 7.89 1.58
N PHE A 79 -4.82 8.06 2.03
CA PHE A 79 -4.18 7.13 2.95
C PHE A 79 -4.95 7.03 4.27
N ASN A 80 -5.37 8.16 4.83
CA ASN A 80 -6.14 8.21 6.08
C ASN A 80 -7.51 7.54 5.94
N ALA A 81 -8.12 7.59 4.76
CA ALA A 81 -9.39 6.93 4.46
C ALA A 81 -9.31 5.40 4.39
N ILE A 82 -8.11 4.80 4.26
CA ILE A 82 -7.96 3.33 4.25
C ILE A 82 -8.39 2.76 5.61
N PRO A 83 -9.34 1.80 5.65
CA PRO A 83 -9.90 1.30 6.89
C PRO A 83 -8.87 0.48 7.68
N LEU A 84 -8.87 0.67 8.99
CA LEU A 84 -8.15 -0.16 9.94
C LEU A 84 -9.02 -1.37 10.31
N GLN A 85 -8.52 -2.57 10.04
CA GLN A 85 -9.24 -3.82 10.32
C GLN A 85 -8.47 -4.64 11.34
N GLU A 86 -9.20 -5.41 12.14
CA GLU A 86 -8.61 -6.41 13.02
C GLU A 86 -8.20 -7.64 12.21
N VAL A 87 -6.97 -8.07 12.44
CA VAL A 87 -6.36 -9.27 11.85
C VAL A 87 -5.83 -10.15 12.96
N ASP A 88 -5.71 -11.45 12.67
CA ASP A 88 -5.07 -12.38 13.58
C ASP A 88 -3.55 -12.13 13.68
N LEU A 89 -2.91 -12.80 14.65
CA LEU A 89 -1.48 -12.61 14.92
C LEU A 89 -0.60 -13.04 13.75
N ILE A 90 -0.90 -14.18 13.13
CA ILE A 90 -0.07 -14.76 12.07
C ILE A 90 -0.13 -13.90 10.82
N GLU A 91 -1.33 -13.45 10.45
CA GLU A 91 -1.55 -12.51 9.36
C GLU A 91 -0.82 -11.20 9.62
N TRP A 92 -0.93 -10.66 10.84
CA TRP A 92 -0.23 -9.45 11.22
C TRP A 92 1.28 -9.58 11.10
N GLU A 93 1.87 -10.63 11.69
CA GLU A 93 3.31 -10.91 11.63
C GLU A 93 3.78 -11.08 10.19
N THR A 94 3.03 -11.80 9.37
CA THR A 94 3.35 -11.98 7.95
C THR A 94 3.37 -10.64 7.22
N VAL A 95 2.34 -9.80 7.39
CA VAL A 95 2.27 -8.50 6.73
C VAL A 95 3.43 -7.59 7.13
N VAL A 96 3.75 -7.49 8.43
CA VAL A 96 4.82 -6.60 8.89
C VAL A 96 6.21 -7.09 8.48
N CYS A 97 6.38 -8.40 8.25
CA CYS A 97 7.62 -8.98 7.75
C CYS A 97 7.80 -8.84 6.22
N VAL A 98 6.72 -8.63 5.46
CA VAL A 98 6.73 -8.52 3.99
C VAL A 98 7.05 -7.08 3.52
N GLY A 99 7.73 -6.28 4.35
CA GLY A 99 8.18 -4.95 4.01
C GLY A 99 9.39 -4.96 3.06
N ASP A 100 9.30 -4.22 1.96
CA ASP A 100 10.45 -3.94 1.09
C ASP A 100 11.28 -2.78 1.67
N ILE A 101 12.56 -2.66 1.30
CA ILE A 101 13.38 -1.52 1.74
C ILE A 101 12.74 -0.23 1.20
N PRO A 102 12.55 0.82 2.03
CA PRO A 102 11.97 2.06 1.55
C PRO A 102 12.76 2.65 0.39
N PRO A 103 12.08 3.19 -0.65
CA PRO A 103 12.76 3.88 -1.72
C PRO A 103 13.52 5.07 -1.13
N LEU A 104 14.73 5.30 -1.63
CA LEU A 104 15.55 6.42 -1.18
C LEU A 104 14.77 7.74 -1.32
N PRO A 105 14.83 8.64 -0.33
CA PRO A 105 14.25 9.97 -0.47
C PRO A 105 15.01 10.70 -1.59
N HIS A 106 14.30 11.03 -2.67
CA HIS A 106 14.81 11.82 -3.81
C HIS A 106 14.32 13.25 -3.73
#